data_AF-A4HZ15-F1
#
_entry.id   AF-A4HZ15-F1
#
_cell.length_a   1.000
_cell.length_b   1.000
_cell.length_c   1.000
_cell.angle_alpha   90.00
_cell.angle_beta   90.00
_cell.angle_gamma   90.00
#
_symmetry.space_group_name_H-M   'P 1'
#
loop_
_entity.id
_entity.type
_entity.pdbx_description
1 polymer ?
#
loop_
_entity_poly.entity_id
_entity_poly.type
_entity_poly.pdbx_seq_one_letter_code
_entity_poly.pdbx_strand_id
1 'polypeptide(L)'
;MAFSSVAYISGTTLSQFPGAEFSCMSGREYICKLYGFIQNVHEIMDDEVTRESRGVVILGATPKGYSDASAGMQNMGYLTVCHSPSHKLSYEDTQKLQKMPEPQDATQQVLMHITGQMKIDGTARLLYSVYEVGVQPLMPLRSKMENLVGVLRGLHKAIERLRLKCVAESSAAGQRGCGERNRKGRV
;
A
#
# COMPACT_ATOMS: atom_id res chain seq x y z
N MET A 1 0.12 -16.58 -11.60
CA MET A 1 -0.37 -16.30 -10.23
C MET A 1 -0.39 -14.79 -10.06
N ALA A 2 -1.55 -14.20 -9.78
CA ALA A 2 -1.69 -12.74 -9.72
C ALA A 2 -0.88 -12.17 -8.55
N PHE A 3 0.01 -11.23 -8.87
CA PHE A 3 0.80 -10.50 -7.90
C PHE A 3 -0.16 -9.77 -6.93
N SER A 4 -0.03 -10.01 -5.62
CA SER A 4 -0.88 -9.33 -4.64
C SER A 4 -0.46 -7.87 -4.58
N SER A 5 -1.25 -6.99 -5.18
CA SER A 5 -1.04 -5.56 -5.05
C SER A 5 -1.22 -5.13 -3.59
N VAL A 6 -0.40 -4.18 -3.14
CA VAL A 6 -0.43 -3.62 -1.78
C VAL A 6 -0.64 -2.12 -1.88
N ALA A 7 -1.61 -1.60 -1.15
CA ALA A 7 -1.87 -0.17 -1.07
C ALA A 7 -1.10 0.44 0.10
N TYR A 8 -0.27 1.45 -0.17
CA TYR A 8 0.50 2.21 0.80
C TYR A 8 -0.16 3.59 0.96
N ILE A 9 -0.36 3.99 2.21
CA ILE A 9 -0.88 5.31 2.53
C ILE A 9 -0.19 5.83 3.79
N SER A 10 0.24 7.10 3.77
CA SER A 10 0.82 7.72 4.95
C SER A 10 -0.28 8.07 5.96
N GLY A 11 0.06 8.09 7.25
CA GLY A 11 -0.88 8.54 8.28
C GLY A 11 -1.38 9.98 8.07
N THR A 12 -0.53 10.86 7.53
CA THR A 12 -0.90 12.25 7.22
C THR A 12 -1.89 12.32 6.06
N THR A 13 -1.67 11.58 4.98
CA THR A 13 -2.62 11.49 3.86
C THR A 13 -3.96 10.90 4.33
N LEU A 14 -3.93 9.80 5.08
CA LEU A 14 -5.15 9.16 5.56
C LEU A 14 -5.97 10.10 6.46
N SER A 15 -5.31 10.95 7.26
CA SER A 15 -5.98 11.90 8.16
C SER A 15 -6.77 13.02 7.45
N GLN A 16 -6.49 13.26 6.17
CA GLN A 16 -7.21 14.26 5.37
C GLN A 16 -8.62 13.80 5.02
N PHE A 17 -8.82 12.50 4.85
CA PHE A 17 -10.09 11.94 4.41
C PHE A 17 -11.20 11.94 5.47
N PRO A 18 -10.95 11.68 6.77
CA PRO A 18 -11.96 11.89 7.81
C PRO A 18 -12.58 13.29 7.77
N GLY A 19 -11.76 14.34 7.61
CA GLY A 19 -12.27 15.72 7.51
C GLY A 19 -13.18 15.92 6.30
N ALA A 20 -12.84 15.30 5.16
CA ALA A 20 -13.69 15.28 3.98
C ALA A 20 -14.99 14.49 4.21
N GLU A 21 -14.94 13.34 4.90
CA GLU A 21 -16.11 12.53 5.23
C GLU A 21 -17.08 13.25 6.18
N PHE A 22 -16.58 13.90 7.22
CA PHE A 22 -17.41 14.70 8.12
C PHE A 22 -18.15 15.86 7.42
N SER A 23 -17.63 16.30 6.27
CA SER A 23 -18.26 17.34 5.44
C SER A 23 -19.33 16.78 4.49
N CYS A 24 -19.47 15.45 4.39
CA CYS A 24 -20.41 14.79 3.50
C CYS A 24 -21.81 14.76 4.09
N MET A 25 -22.83 14.99 3.26
CA MET A 25 -24.22 14.80 3.67
C MET A 25 -24.59 13.32 3.70
N SER A 26 -25.39 12.93 4.71
CA SER A 26 -25.92 11.58 4.81
C SER A 26 -26.74 11.20 3.56
N GLY A 27 -26.55 9.96 3.08
CA GLY A 27 -27.23 9.45 1.89
C GLY A 27 -26.65 9.92 0.55
N ARG A 28 -25.55 10.69 0.54
CA ARG A 28 -24.83 11.06 -0.68
C ARG A 28 -23.46 10.40 -0.75
N GLU A 29 -23.07 10.02 -1.96
CA GLU A 29 -21.72 9.56 -2.28
C GLU A 29 -20.98 10.68 -2.99
N TYR A 30 -19.79 11.01 -2.49
CA TYR A 30 -18.92 12.03 -3.03
C TYR A 30 -17.78 11.35 -3.80
N ILE A 31 -17.53 11.80 -5.02
CA ILE A 31 -16.52 11.22 -5.91
C ILE A 31 -15.39 12.22 -6.14
N CYS A 32 -14.18 11.85 -5.72
CA CYS A 32 -12.95 12.62 -5.88
C CYS A 32 -11.98 11.90 -6.82
N LYS A 33 -11.06 12.63 -7.45
CA LYS A 33 -9.91 12.05 -8.16
C LYS A 33 -8.86 11.61 -7.14
N LEU A 34 -8.30 10.43 -7.31
CA LEU A 34 -7.28 9.86 -6.42
C LEU A 34 -5.90 10.00 -7.06
N TYR A 35 -4.94 10.52 -6.29
CA TYR A 35 -3.60 10.82 -6.77
C TYR A 35 -2.52 10.03 -6.05
N GLY A 36 -1.46 9.70 -6.79
CA GLY A 36 -0.31 8.98 -6.27
C GLY A 36 0.57 8.43 -7.39
N PHE A 37 1.18 7.28 -7.14
CA PHE A 37 1.92 6.52 -8.15
C PHE A 37 1.85 5.01 -7.90
N ILE A 38 2.07 4.25 -8.97
CA ILE A 38 2.13 2.79 -8.93
C ILE A 38 3.57 2.37 -9.21
N GLN A 39 4.14 1.55 -8.34
CA GLN A 39 5.52 1.07 -8.44
C GLN A 39 5.60 -0.44 -8.26
N ASN A 40 6.60 -1.08 -8.85
CA ASN A 40 6.91 -2.47 -8.55
C ASN A 40 7.75 -2.52 -7.26
N VAL A 41 7.34 -3.36 -6.32
CA VAL A 41 7.98 -3.56 -5.02
C VAL A 41 8.58 -4.95 -4.99
N HIS A 42 9.90 -5.03 -4.90
CA HIS A 42 10.63 -6.28 -4.77
C HIS A 42 10.79 -6.62 -3.28
N GLU A 43 10.13 -7.67 -2.82
CA GLU A 43 10.36 -8.25 -1.50
C GLU A 43 11.42 -9.36 -1.62
N ILE A 44 12.56 -9.15 -0.96
CA ILE A 44 13.63 -10.16 -0.85
C ILE A 44 13.23 -11.14 0.25
N MET A 45 12.95 -12.38 -0.11
CA MET A 45 12.76 -13.47 0.84
C MET A 45 14.11 -14.14 1.17
N ASP A 46 14.17 -14.85 2.30
CA ASP A 46 15.40 -15.47 2.79
C ASP A 46 15.93 -16.59 1.85
N ASP A 47 15.11 -17.11 0.93
CA ASP A 47 15.41 -18.25 0.03
C ASP A 47 15.82 -17.85 -1.40
N GLU A 48 16.42 -16.67 -1.61
CA GLU A 48 16.75 -16.08 -2.94
C GLU A 48 15.56 -15.84 -3.89
N VAL A 49 14.34 -16.20 -3.50
CA VAL A 49 13.13 -15.92 -4.26
C VAL A 49 12.76 -14.44 -4.09
N THR A 50 12.94 -13.66 -5.14
CA THR A 50 12.39 -12.30 -5.23
C THR A 50 10.90 -12.38 -5.52
N ARG A 51 10.07 -11.83 -4.62
CA ARG A 51 8.66 -11.60 -4.91
C ARG A 51 8.48 -10.19 -5.43
N GLU A 52 8.00 -10.09 -6.66
CA GLU A 52 7.51 -8.82 -7.19
C GLU A 52 6.06 -8.63 -6.74
N SER A 53 5.74 -7.45 -6.23
CA SER A 53 4.38 -7.05 -5.90
C SER A 53 4.13 -5.65 -6.43
N ARG A 54 2.89 -5.36 -6.78
CA ARG A 54 2.51 -4.03 -7.26
C ARG A 54 2.18 -3.14 -6.07
N GLY A 55 2.97 -2.11 -5.83
CA GLY A 55 2.74 -1.10 -4.80
C GLY A 55 1.90 0.05 -5.36
N VAL A 56 0.72 0.28 -4.78
CA VAL A 56 -0.10 1.46 -5.05
C VAL A 56 0.14 2.47 -3.94
N VAL A 57 0.82 3.59 -4.21
CA VAL A 57 1.13 4.60 -3.20
C VAL A 57 0.16 5.76 -3.33
N ILE A 58 -0.70 5.94 -2.32
CA ILE A 58 -1.73 6.98 -2.28
C ILE A 58 -1.17 8.23 -1.60
N LEU A 59 -1.20 9.36 -2.31
CA LEU A 59 -0.69 10.65 -1.82
C LEU A 59 -1.80 11.61 -1.40
N GLY A 60 -2.97 11.55 -2.04
CA GLY A 60 -4.12 12.40 -1.72
C GLY A 60 -5.27 12.24 -2.70
N ALA A 61 -6.30 13.06 -2.52
CA ALA A 61 -7.44 13.15 -3.44
C ALA A 61 -7.90 14.60 -3.61
N THR A 62 -8.51 14.92 -4.74
CA THR A 62 -9.12 16.24 -4.99
C THR A 62 -10.54 16.10 -5.55
N PRO A 63 -11.45 17.06 -5.30
CA PRO A 63 -12.78 17.03 -5.91
C PRO A 63 -12.71 17.10 -7.44
N LYS A 64 -13.68 16.49 -8.12
CA LYS A 64 -13.82 16.63 -9.57
C LYS A 64 -13.96 18.12 -9.94
N GLY A 65 -13.20 18.56 -10.94
CA GLY A 65 -13.18 19.95 -11.41
C GLY A 65 -11.99 20.77 -10.92
N TYR A 66 -11.26 20.32 -9.90
CA TYR A 66 -9.98 20.92 -9.52
C TYR A 66 -8.87 20.35 -10.40
N SER A 67 -8.14 21.22 -11.11
CA SER A 67 -7.08 20.86 -12.07
C SER A 67 -5.69 20.77 -11.46
N ASP A 68 -5.51 21.24 -10.23
CA ASP A 68 -4.19 21.42 -9.63
C ASP A 68 -3.69 20.11 -9.02
N ALA A 69 -3.34 19.16 -9.88
CA ALA A 69 -2.47 18.06 -9.48
C ALA A 69 -1.10 18.66 -9.15
N SER A 70 -0.61 18.49 -7.93
CA SER A 70 0.75 18.90 -7.58
C SER A 70 1.76 18.21 -8.50
N ALA A 71 2.84 18.92 -8.85
CA ALA A 71 3.87 18.38 -9.73
C ALA A 71 4.35 16.99 -9.25
N GLY A 72 4.32 16.00 -10.15
CA GLY A 72 4.71 14.62 -9.85
C GLY A 72 3.58 13.70 -9.39
N MET A 73 2.36 14.21 -9.17
CA MET A 73 1.20 13.38 -8.83
C MET A 73 0.51 12.86 -10.10
N GLN A 74 0.31 11.55 -10.20
CA GLN A 74 -0.47 10.93 -11.26
C GLN A 74 -1.87 10.62 -10.77
N ASN A 75 -2.87 10.87 -11.62
CA ASN A 75 -4.21 10.35 -11.38
C ASN A 75 -4.14 8.82 -11.49
N MET A 76 -4.52 8.12 -10.42
CA MET A 76 -4.53 6.66 -10.36
C MET A 76 -5.95 6.09 -10.33
N GLY A 77 -6.97 6.95 -10.24
CA GLY A 77 -8.36 6.55 -10.20
C GLY A 77 -9.19 7.48 -9.37
N TYR A 78 -10.05 6.93 -8.52
CA TYR A 78 -11.04 7.73 -7.82
C TYR A 78 -11.25 7.28 -6.37
N LEU A 79 -11.70 8.24 -5.58
CA LEU A 79 -12.07 8.08 -4.19
C LEU A 79 -13.59 8.24 -4.10
N THR A 80 -14.27 7.29 -3.46
CA THR A 80 -15.67 7.45 -3.05
C THR A 80 -15.75 7.59 -1.53
N VAL A 81 -16.51 8.59 -1.09
CA VAL A 81 -16.76 8.89 0.33
C VAL A 81 -18.26 8.90 0.55
N CYS A 82 -18.74 8.10 1.49
CA CYS A 82 -20.15 8.05 1.83
C CYS A 82 -20.39 7.90 3.33
N HIS A 83 -21.58 8.30 3.77
CA HIS A 83 -22.08 8.01 5.10
C HIS A 83 -23.16 6.94 5.02
N SER A 84 -22.90 5.74 5.54
CA SER A 84 -23.75 4.56 5.34
C SER A 84 -23.62 3.57 6.50
N PRO A 85 -24.70 2.88 6.91
CA PRO A 85 -24.66 1.89 7.99
C PRO A 85 -23.81 0.64 7.66
N SER A 86 -23.39 0.46 6.40
CA SER A 86 -22.55 -0.65 5.96
C SER A 86 -21.46 -0.21 5.00
N HIS A 87 -20.25 -0.74 5.16
CA HIS A 87 -19.14 -0.54 4.22
C HIS A 87 -19.29 -1.48 3.03
N LYS A 88 -19.98 -0.99 1.99
CA LYS A 88 -20.26 -1.73 0.77
C LYS A 88 -20.15 -0.78 -0.41
N LEU A 89 -19.52 -1.24 -1.47
CA LEU A 89 -19.48 -0.53 -2.74
C LEU A 89 -20.90 -0.34 -3.29
N SER A 90 -21.13 0.79 -3.93
CA SER A 90 -22.33 0.99 -4.72
C SER A 90 -22.36 0.01 -5.90
N TYR A 91 -23.55 -0.25 -6.44
CA TYR A 91 -23.68 -1.07 -7.65
C TYR A 91 -22.90 -0.44 -8.83
N GLU A 92 -22.92 0.90 -8.92
CA GLU A 92 -22.17 1.65 -9.92
C GLU A 92 -20.65 1.47 -9.77
N ASP A 93 -20.12 1.55 -8.55
CA ASP A 93 -18.69 1.30 -8.29
C ASP A 93 -18.29 -0.14 -8.59
N THR A 94 -19.15 -1.10 -8.24
CA THR A 94 -18.94 -2.52 -8.56
C THR A 94 -18.83 -2.72 -10.07
N GLN A 95 -19.73 -2.10 -10.85
CA GLN A 95 -19.67 -2.15 -12.30
C GLN A 95 -18.41 -1.49 -12.86
N LYS A 96 -18.02 -0.31 -12.35
CA LYS A 96 -16.80 0.38 -12.79
C LYS A 96 -15.55 -0.46 -12.54
N LEU A 97 -15.43 -1.08 -11.37
CA LEU A 97 -14.31 -1.95 -11.05
C LEU A 97 -14.24 -3.21 -11.90
N GLN A 98 -15.39 -3.74 -12.36
CA GLN A 98 -15.45 -4.95 -13.16
C GLN A 98 -15.25 -4.70 -14.66
N LYS A 99 -15.43 -3.47 -15.12
CA LYS A 99 -15.15 -3.12 -16.51
C LYS A 99 -13.66 -3.28 -16.79
N MET A 100 -13.35 -3.92 -17.92
CA MET A 100 -12.00 -3.90 -18.46
C MET A 100 -11.62 -2.43 -18.70
N PRO A 101 -10.45 -1.97 -18.21
CA PRO A 101 -10.03 -0.59 -18.42
C PRO A 101 -9.95 -0.33 -19.91
N GLU A 102 -10.70 0.67 -20.39
CA GLU A 102 -10.55 1.12 -21.76
C GLU A 102 -9.16 1.77 -21.94
N PRO A 103 -8.59 1.79 -23.16
CA PRO A 103 -7.27 2.38 -23.38
C PRO A 103 -7.15 3.84 -22.92
N GLN A 104 -8.27 4.57 -22.89
CA GLN A 104 -8.36 5.95 -22.41
C GLN A 104 -8.46 6.06 -20.88
N ASP A 105 -8.92 5.00 -20.22
CA ASP A 105 -9.05 4.88 -18.76
C ASP A 105 -7.81 4.28 -18.10
N ALA A 106 -6.69 4.20 -18.81
CA ALA A 106 -5.43 3.68 -18.27
C ALA A 106 -4.96 4.41 -16.99
N THR A 107 -5.52 5.58 -16.67
CA THR A 107 -5.25 6.31 -15.42
C THR A 107 -6.16 5.94 -14.26
N GLN A 108 -7.26 5.20 -14.47
CA GLN A 108 -8.21 4.81 -13.43
C GLN A 108 -8.05 3.34 -13.06
N GLN A 109 -6.99 3.04 -12.33
CA GLN A 109 -6.63 1.67 -11.98
C GLN A 109 -7.06 1.29 -10.57
N VAL A 110 -7.41 2.29 -9.75
CA VAL A 110 -7.64 2.11 -8.31
C VAL A 110 -8.90 2.85 -7.85
N LEU A 111 -9.70 2.19 -7.02
CA LEU A 111 -10.76 2.80 -6.24
C LEU A 111 -10.37 2.79 -4.76
N MET A 112 -10.37 3.95 -4.12
CA MET A 112 -10.40 4.03 -2.66
C MET A 112 -11.84 4.28 -2.21
N HIS A 113 -12.41 3.42 -1.38
CA HIS A 113 -13.76 3.59 -0.86
C HIS A 113 -13.69 3.88 0.65
N ILE A 114 -14.33 4.95 1.09
CA ILE A 114 -14.41 5.38 2.48
C ILE A 114 -15.87 5.43 2.91
N THR A 115 -16.16 4.83 4.05
CA THR A 115 -17.49 4.90 4.67
C THR A 115 -17.39 5.41 6.09
N GLY A 116 -18.09 6.50 6.38
CA GLY A 116 -18.39 6.91 7.74
C GLY A 116 -19.65 6.25 8.26
N GLN A 117 -19.61 5.87 9.53
CA GLN A 117 -20.69 5.24 10.27
C GLN A 117 -20.87 5.97 11.59
N MET A 118 -22.08 6.48 11.84
CA MET A 118 -22.47 6.94 13.17
C MET A 118 -23.38 5.89 13.81
N LYS A 119 -22.95 5.33 14.94
CA LYS A 119 -23.75 4.40 15.72
C LYS A 119 -24.71 5.14 16.64
N ILE A 120 -25.80 4.45 17.02
CA ILE A 120 -26.82 4.97 17.96
C ILE A 120 -26.20 5.33 19.32
N ASP A 121 -25.14 4.62 19.72
CA ASP A 121 -24.39 4.88 20.96
C ASP A 121 -23.45 6.09 20.90
N GLY A 122 -23.45 6.85 19.80
CA GLY A 122 -22.58 8.01 19.59
C GLY A 122 -21.19 7.65 19.04
N THR A 123 -20.88 6.38 18.85
CA THR A 123 -19.58 5.97 18.30
C THR A 123 -19.52 6.24 16.80
N ALA A 124 -18.59 7.10 16.39
CA ALA A 124 -18.23 7.28 14.99
C ALA A 124 -17.17 6.23 14.56
N ARG A 125 -17.33 5.66 13.37
CA ARG A 125 -16.34 4.78 12.74
C ARG A 125 -16.09 5.23 11.31
N LEU A 126 -14.83 5.20 10.92
CA LEU A 126 -14.41 5.40 9.55
C LEU A 126 -13.78 4.10 9.04
N LEU A 127 -14.32 3.58 7.95
CA LEU A 127 -13.84 2.37 7.29
C LEU A 127 -13.30 2.76 5.92
N TYR A 128 -12.19 2.15 5.51
CA TYR A 128 -11.69 2.33 4.15
C TYR A 128 -11.22 1.00 3.54
N SER A 129 -11.40 0.88 2.24
CA SER A 129 -10.90 -0.23 1.42
C SER A 129 -10.34 0.33 0.12
N VAL A 130 -9.32 -0.33 -0.42
CA VAL A 130 -8.74 0.03 -1.72
C VAL A 130 -8.94 -1.15 -2.65
N TYR A 131 -9.38 -0.91 -3.88
CA TYR A 131 -9.65 -1.92 -4.88
C TYR A 131 -8.87 -1.62 -6.15
N GLU A 132 -8.53 -2.66 -6.89
CA GLU A 132 -7.90 -2.56 -8.20
C GLU A 132 -8.95 -2.85 -9.29
N VAL A 133 -8.97 -2.01 -10.32
CA VAL A 133 -9.89 -2.15 -11.46
C VAL A 133 -9.45 -3.35 -12.32
N GLY A 134 -10.43 -4.14 -12.77
CA GLY A 134 -10.21 -5.30 -13.64
C GLY A 134 -9.74 -6.58 -12.92
N VAL A 135 -9.56 -6.55 -11.60
CA VAL A 135 -9.16 -7.74 -10.83
C VAL A 135 -10.39 -8.50 -10.33
N GLN A 136 -10.47 -9.78 -10.67
CA GLN A 136 -11.51 -10.69 -10.17
C GLN A 136 -10.90 -11.84 -9.36
N PRO A 137 -11.53 -12.25 -8.23
CA PRO A 137 -12.71 -11.64 -7.61
C PRO A 137 -12.42 -10.23 -7.08
N LEU A 138 -13.46 -9.38 -7.01
CA LEU A 138 -13.34 -8.05 -6.39
C LEU A 138 -12.98 -8.22 -4.91
N MET A 139 -11.71 -8.02 -4.59
CA MET A 139 -11.18 -8.12 -3.24
C MET A 139 -10.42 -6.85 -2.90
N PRO A 140 -10.58 -6.32 -1.67
CA PRO A 140 -9.76 -5.21 -1.22
C PRO A 140 -8.27 -5.57 -1.26
N LEU A 141 -7.44 -4.65 -1.74
CA LEU A 141 -5.99 -4.71 -1.61
C LEU A 141 -5.61 -4.70 -0.13
N ARG A 142 -4.54 -5.43 0.19
CA ARG A 142 -3.91 -5.29 1.51
C ARG A 142 -3.41 -3.86 1.64
N SER A 143 -3.84 -3.15 2.67
CA SER A 143 -3.38 -1.80 2.96
C SER A 143 -2.29 -1.82 4.03
N LYS A 144 -1.21 -1.08 3.79
CA LYS A 144 -0.14 -0.80 4.76
C LYS A 144 -0.16 0.70 5.04
N MET A 145 -0.50 1.07 6.27
CA MET A 145 -0.34 2.45 6.72
C MET A 145 1.10 2.64 7.18
N GLU A 146 1.84 3.50 6.49
CA GLU A 146 3.19 3.85 6.90
C GLU A 146 3.13 4.67 8.17
N ASN A 147 3.78 4.16 9.22
CA ASN A 147 3.92 4.84 10.49
C ASN A 147 5.37 4.75 10.96
N LEU A 148 5.77 5.73 11.77
CA LEU A 148 7.14 5.86 12.26
C LEU A 148 7.61 4.58 12.99
N VAL A 149 6.73 3.94 13.74
CA VAL A 149 7.03 2.70 14.48
C VAL A 149 7.41 1.56 13.54
N GLY A 150 6.69 1.41 12.41
CA GLY A 150 6.97 0.42 11.39
C GLY A 150 8.34 0.65 10.74
N VAL A 151 8.64 1.90 10.39
CA VAL A 151 9.93 2.29 9.80
C VAL A 151 11.09 2.01 10.75
N LEU A 152 10.98 2.42 12.02
CA LEU A 152 12.02 2.21 13.03
C LEU A 152 12.26 0.72 13.31
N ARG A 153 11.21 -0.10 13.39
CA ARG A 153 11.35 -1.56 13.54
C ARG A 153 12.01 -2.19 12.31
N GLY A 154 11.67 -1.73 11.12
CA GLY A 154 12.29 -2.18 9.86
C GLY A 154 13.79 -1.85 9.83
N LEU A 155 14.16 -0.62 10.20
CA LEU A 155 15.54 -0.18 10.30
C LEU A 155 16.32 -1.02 11.32
N HIS A 156 15.75 -1.24 12.50
CA HIS A 156 16.37 -2.07 13.53
C HIS A 156 16.63 -3.50 13.03
N LYS A 157 15.66 -4.13 12.36
CA LYS A 157 15.84 -5.46 11.75
C LYS A 157 16.93 -5.45 10.67
N ALA A 158 17.03 -4.41 9.86
CA ALA A 158 18.07 -4.28 8.84
C ALA A 158 19.47 -4.16 9.47
N ILE A 159 19.60 -3.35 10.52
CA ILE A 159 20.85 -3.21 11.29
C ILE A 159 21.25 -4.55 11.93
N GLU A 160 20.31 -5.27 12.55
CA GLU A 160 20.60 -6.58 13.14
C GLU A 160 21.01 -7.62 12.08
N ARG A 161 20.36 -7.64 10.91
CA ARG A 161 20.77 -8.50 9.78
C ARG A 161 22.18 -8.18 9.28
N LEU A 162 22.53 -6.90 9.17
CA LEU A 162 23.89 -6.47 8.80
C LEU A 162 24.93 -6.90 9.85
N ARG A 163 24.62 -6.73 11.15
CA ARG A 163 25.48 -7.18 12.25
C ARG A 163 25.74 -8.68 12.19
N LEU A 164 24.69 -9.49 12.01
CA LEU A 164 24.80 -10.95 11.90
C LEU A 164 25.65 -11.37 10.70
N LYS A 165 25.50 -10.71 9.54
CA LYS A 165 26.35 -10.96 8.35
C LYS A 165 27.83 -10.67 8.63
N CYS A 166 28.15 -9.52 9.23
CA CYS A 166 29.53 -9.18 9.58
C CYS A 166 30.16 -10.17 10.58
N VAL A 167 29.38 -10.66 11.55
CA VAL A 167 29.84 -11.69 12.51
C VAL A 167 30.09 -13.02 11.80
N ALA A 168 29.20 -13.45 10.90
CA ALA A 168 29.35 -14.67 10.13
C ALA A 168 30.59 -14.62 9.21
N GLU A 169 30.83 -13.49 8.52
CA GLU A 169 32.00 -13.27 7.67
C GLU A 169 33.31 -13.28 8.48
N SER A 170 33.31 -12.65 9.67
CA SER A 170 34.47 -12.65 10.58
C SER A 170 34.80 -14.05 11.10
N SER A 171 33.77 -14.84 11.43
CA SER A 171 33.95 -16.24 11.86
C SER A 171 34.47 -17.12 10.73
N ALA A 172 33.99 -16.92 9.49
CA ALA A 172 34.46 -17.66 8.32
C ALA A 172 35.92 -17.33 7.95
N ALA A 173 36.32 -16.05 8.07
CA ALA A 173 37.72 -15.63 7.88
C ALA A 173 38.64 -16.23 8.96
N GLY A 174 38.20 -16.28 10.22
CA GLY A 174 38.94 -16.93 11.31
C GLY A 174 39.14 -18.43 11.11
N GLN A 175 38.16 -19.14 10.55
CA GLN A 175 38.26 -20.57 10.25
C GLN A 175 39.17 -20.85 9.04
N ARG A 176 39.16 -20.00 8.00
CA ARG A 176 40.10 -20.14 6.86
C ARG A 176 41.56 -19.94 7.29
N GLY A 177 41.83 -19.04 8.23
CA GLY A 177 43.18 -18.82 8.77
C GLY A 177 43.74 -19.97 9.62
N CYS A 178 42.90 -20.79 10.25
CA CYS A 178 43.35 -21.96 11.03
C CYS A 178 43.50 -23.24 10.19
N GLY A 179 42.82 -23.36 9.05
CA GLY A 179 42.85 -24.56 8.21
C GLY A 179 44.13 -24.75 7.38
N GLU A 180 44.85 -23.68 7.07
CA GLU A 180 46.01 -23.75 6.15
C GLU A 180 47.37 -23.96 6.83
N ARG A 181 47.47 -23.80 8.17
CA ARG A 181 48.76 -23.98 8.88
C ARG A 181 49.15 -25.42 9.18
N ASN A 182 48.28 -26.40 8.96
CA ASN A 182 48.54 -27.81 9.33
C ASN A 182 48.86 -28.76 8.16
N ARG A 183 49.19 -28.28 6.96
CA ARG A 183 49.50 -29.15 5.80
C ARG A 183 50.89 -29.00 5.17
N LYS A 184 51.82 -28.24 5.77
CA LYS A 184 53.23 -28.17 5.34
C LYS A 184 54.15 -28.54 6.51
N GLY A 185 54.32 -29.84 6.74
CA GLY A 185 55.12 -30.33 7.85
C GLY A 185 55.14 -31.86 7.95
N ARG A 186 55.56 -32.54 6.89
CA ARG A 186 56.11 -33.90 6.99
C ARG A 186 57.16 -34.06 5.90
N VAL A 187 58.39 -34.21 6.38
CA VAL A 187 59.58 -34.69 5.65
C VAL A 187 59.31 -36.10 5.14
#